data_AF-A0A918N709-F1
#
_entry.id   AF-A0A918N709-F1
#
_cell.length_a   1.000
_cell.length_b   1.000
_cell.length_c   1.000
_cell.angle_alpha   90.00
_cell.angle_beta   90.00
_cell.angle_gamma   90.00
#
_symmetry.space_group_name_H-M   'P 1'
#
loop_
_entity.id
_entity.type
_entity.pdbx_description
1 polymer ?
#
loop_
_entity_poly.entity_id
_entity_poly.type
_entity_poly.pdbx_seq_one_letter_code
_entity_poly.pdbx_strand_id
1 'polypeptide(L)'
;MKNVALVAVFLLFPALDALAETSGSSADSGRAFFSALECTVLAAKIGRSEEQKRLFEFGYKEGKKFIDSVRSGEISEEDLSSKVPVGVLWHMQGPTTDFILGRIYESAAENVLEGVYGSANEVLSTEEQNRIAENKFSTKNCELIGQSANQ
;
A
#
# COMPACT_ATOMS: atom_id res chain seq x y z
N MET A 1 30.69 -51.52 32.30
CA MET A 1 30.77 -51.03 30.91
C MET A 1 29.62 -50.06 30.71
N LYS A 2 29.93 -48.79 30.41
CA LYS A 2 29.00 -47.66 30.39
C LYS A 2 28.30 -47.60 29.04
N ASN A 3 26.98 -47.75 29.00
CA ASN A 3 26.17 -47.40 27.83
C ASN A 3 25.60 -46.01 28.07
N VAL A 4 26.26 -44.98 27.54
CA VAL A 4 25.72 -43.62 27.47
C VAL A 4 25.01 -43.51 26.12
N ALA A 5 23.68 -43.56 26.14
CA ALA A 5 22.87 -43.23 24.98
C ALA A 5 22.95 -41.71 24.76
N LEU A 6 23.53 -41.31 23.64
CA LEU A 6 23.70 -39.93 23.24
C LEU A 6 22.41 -39.48 22.54
N VAL A 7 21.52 -38.80 23.27
CA VAL A 7 20.31 -38.20 22.71
C VAL A 7 20.71 -36.89 22.03
N ALA A 8 20.84 -36.91 20.70
CA ALA A 8 20.98 -35.69 19.91
C ALA A 8 19.59 -35.08 19.68
N VAL A 9 19.19 -34.14 20.54
CA VAL A 9 18.03 -33.27 20.29
C VAL A 9 18.44 -32.25 19.23
N PHE A 10 18.01 -32.47 17.99
CA PHE A 10 18.13 -31.49 16.91
C PHE A 10 17.13 -30.35 17.18
N LEU A 11 17.61 -29.28 17.84
CA LEU A 11 16.92 -27.99 17.88
C LEU A 11 17.11 -27.28 16.52
N LEU A 12 16.29 -27.66 15.54
CA LEU A 12 16.07 -26.85 14.34
C LEU A 12 14.62 -26.38 14.37
N PHE A 13 14.38 -25.16 13.88
CA PHE A 13 13.11 -24.41 13.76
C PHE A 13 12.83 -23.36 14.85
N PRO A 14 13.41 -22.16 14.69
CA PRO A 14 12.69 -20.91 14.96
C PRO A 14 12.53 -20.04 13.70
N ALA A 15 12.76 -20.58 12.50
CA ALA A 15 12.76 -19.79 11.26
C ALA A 15 11.35 -19.37 10.77
N LEU A 16 10.27 -20.03 11.22
CA LEU A 16 8.92 -19.70 10.74
C LEU A 16 8.38 -18.41 11.35
N ASP A 17 8.62 -18.14 12.64
CA ASP A 17 8.09 -16.96 13.31
C ASP A 17 8.70 -15.66 12.76
N ALA A 18 9.99 -15.66 12.45
CA ALA A 18 10.68 -14.53 11.84
C ALA A 18 10.18 -14.23 10.40
N LEU A 19 9.77 -15.25 9.64
CA LEU A 19 9.20 -15.08 8.31
C LEU A 19 7.77 -14.53 8.36
N ALA A 20 6.98 -14.91 9.37
CA ALA A 20 5.63 -14.37 9.57
C ALA A 20 5.64 -12.88 9.96
N GLU A 21 6.54 -12.46 10.87
CA GLU A 21 6.66 -11.05 11.26
C GLU A 21 7.12 -10.16 10.10
N THR A 22 8.06 -10.64 9.28
CA THR A 22 8.61 -9.89 8.13
C THR A 22 7.62 -9.82 6.95
N SER A 23 6.90 -10.90 6.68
CA SER A 23 5.83 -10.93 5.68
C SER A 23 4.71 -9.96 6.04
N GLY A 24 4.30 -9.92 7.31
CA GLY A 24 3.28 -8.98 7.80
C GLY A 24 3.68 -7.51 7.63
N SER A 25 4.90 -7.14 8.03
CA SER A 25 5.43 -5.78 7.86
C SER A 25 5.55 -5.38 6.37
N SER A 26 5.84 -6.33 5.49
CA SER A 26 5.93 -6.08 4.05
C SER A 26 4.54 -5.90 3.43
N ALA A 27 3.55 -6.66 3.87
CA ALA A 27 2.16 -6.50 3.46
C ALA A 27 1.56 -5.16 3.93
N ASP A 28 1.94 -4.68 5.11
CA ASP A 28 1.54 -3.35 5.60
C ASP A 28 2.05 -2.22 4.69
N SER A 29 3.23 -2.42 4.06
CA SER A 29 3.75 -1.50 3.05
C SER A 29 2.80 -1.42 1.84
N GLY A 30 2.18 -2.54 1.47
CA GLY A 30 1.16 -2.65 0.42
C GLY A 30 -0.03 -1.72 0.64
N ARG A 31 -0.57 -1.73 1.87
CA ARG A 31 -1.66 -0.84 2.26
C ARG A 31 -1.22 0.62 2.37
N ALA A 32 -0.04 0.86 2.93
CA ALA A 32 0.49 2.20 3.15
C ALA A 32 0.72 2.94 1.83
N PHE A 33 1.36 2.29 0.86
CA PHE A 33 1.64 2.92 -0.42
C PHE A 33 0.36 3.18 -1.21
N PHE A 34 -0.60 2.24 -1.23
CA PHE A 34 -1.88 2.44 -1.93
C PHE A 34 -2.64 3.64 -1.35
N SER A 35 -2.70 3.74 -0.02
CA SER A 35 -3.32 4.87 0.67
C SER A 35 -2.62 6.20 0.33
N ALA A 36 -1.30 6.19 0.19
CA ALA A 36 -0.53 7.36 -0.21
C ALA A 36 -0.85 7.80 -1.65
N LEU A 37 -1.03 6.86 -2.59
CA LEU A 37 -1.43 7.17 -3.96
C LEU A 37 -2.85 7.74 -4.02
N GLU A 38 -3.81 7.17 -3.26
CA GLU A 38 -5.16 7.76 -3.14
C GLU A 38 -5.10 9.20 -2.60
N CYS A 39 -4.33 9.42 -1.54
CA CYS A 39 -4.16 10.73 -0.95
C CYS A 39 -3.44 11.72 -1.88
N THR A 40 -2.54 11.25 -2.74
CA THR A 40 -1.90 12.05 -3.79
C THR A 40 -2.95 12.60 -4.75
N VAL A 41 -3.87 11.75 -5.21
CA VAL A 41 -4.94 12.11 -6.14
C VAL A 41 -5.88 13.14 -5.50
N LEU A 42 -6.25 12.94 -4.23
CA LEU A 42 -7.07 13.88 -3.50
C LEU A 42 -6.38 15.23 -3.30
N ALA A 43 -5.10 15.23 -2.89
CA ALA A 43 -4.30 16.45 -2.73
C ALA A 43 -4.22 17.24 -4.04
N ALA A 44 -4.04 16.55 -5.18
CA ALA A 44 -4.08 17.17 -6.49
C ALA A 44 -5.44 17.82 -6.78
N LYS A 45 -6.54 17.09 -6.48
CA LYS A 45 -7.92 17.57 -6.72
C LYS A 45 -8.25 18.85 -5.93
N ILE A 46 -7.74 18.98 -4.70
CA ILE A 46 -7.98 20.14 -3.83
C ILE A 46 -6.86 21.20 -3.90
N GLY A 47 -5.90 21.06 -4.82
CA GLY A 47 -4.87 22.07 -5.07
C GLY A 47 -3.75 22.14 -4.02
N ARG A 48 -3.54 21.09 -3.23
CA ARG A 48 -2.45 20.99 -2.24
C ARG A 48 -1.18 20.38 -2.88
N SER A 49 -0.49 21.15 -3.72
CA SER A 49 0.63 20.66 -4.55
C SER A 49 1.81 20.08 -3.77
N GLU A 50 2.17 20.67 -2.63
CA GLU A 50 3.28 20.15 -1.80
C GLU A 50 2.92 18.80 -1.17
N GLU A 51 1.69 18.67 -0.66
CA GLU A 51 1.20 17.41 -0.12
C GLU A 51 1.07 16.34 -1.20
N GLN A 52 0.57 16.70 -2.39
CA GLN A 52 0.53 15.81 -3.54
C GLN A 52 1.91 15.23 -3.83
N LYS A 53 2.95 16.09 -3.92
CA LYS A 53 4.31 15.65 -4.20
C LYS A 53 4.85 14.73 -3.10
N ARG A 54 4.70 15.13 -1.84
CA ARG A 54 5.16 14.36 -0.67
C ARG A 54 4.54 12.96 -0.62
N LEU A 55 3.23 12.90 -0.81
CA LEU A 55 2.46 11.65 -0.81
C LEU A 55 2.83 10.76 -2.00
N PHE A 56 3.03 11.36 -3.18
CA PHE A 56 3.44 10.62 -4.37
C PHE A 56 4.82 10.00 -4.17
N GLU A 57 5.79 10.78 -3.69
CA GLU A 57 7.16 10.29 -3.47
C GLU A 57 7.19 9.15 -2.45
N PHE A 58 6.44 9.27 -1.35
CA PHE A 58 6.29 8.21 -0.37
C PHE A 58 5.63 6.96 -0.97
N GLY A 59 4.48 7.12 -1.62
CA GLY A 59 3.74 6.02 -2.24
C GLY A 59 4.53 5.31 -3.35
N TYR A 60 5.25 6.07 -4.18
CA TYR A 60 6.11 5.52 -5.23
C TYR A 60 7.27 4.71 -4.62
N LYS A 61 7.94 5.24 -3.60
CA LYS A 61 9.04 4.55 -2.92
C LYS A 61 8.59 3.26 -2.24
N GLU A 62 7.54 3.31 -1.44
CA GLU A 62 7.03 2.12 -0.72
C GLU A 62 6.39 1.12 -1.69
N GLY A 63 5.74 1.58 -2.75
CA GLY A 63 5.18 0.72 -3.78
C GLY A 63 6.26 -0.07 -4.53
N LYS A 64 7.41 0.53 -4.85
CA LYS A 64 8.54 -0.20 -5.44
C LYS A 64 9.02 -1.33 -4.54
N LYS A 65 9.26 -1.02 -3.26
CA LYS A 65 9.69 -2.02 -2.28
C LYS A 65 8.68 -3.16 -2.15
N PHE A 66 7.40 -2.83 -2.02
CA PHE A 66 6.33 -3.83 -1.94
C PHE A 66 6.33 -4.74 -3.17
N ILE A 67 6.38 -4.18 -4.38
CA ILE A 67 6.38 -4.99 -5.61
C ILE A 67 7.60 -5.91 -5.68
N ASP A 68 8.77 -5.42 -5.27
CA ASP A 68 9.99 -6.21 -5.23
C ASP A 68 9.86 -7.37 -4.22
N SER A 69 9.32 -7.12 -3.02
CA SER A 69 9.06 -8.16 -2.00
C SER A 69 8.01 -9.19 -2.44
N VAL A 70 6.97 -8.78 -3.17
CA VAL A 70 6.02 -9.74 -3.77
C VAL A 70 6.73 -10.64 -4.78
N ARG A 71 7.57 -10.05 -5.65
CA ARG A 71 8.28 -10.80 -6.70
C ARG A 71 9.37 -11.73 -6.16
N SER A 72 10.00 -11.38 -5.04
CA SER A 72 10.98 -12.25 -4.37
C SER A 72 10.33 -13.34 -3.51
N GLY A 73 9.00 -13.31 -3.32
CA GLY A 73 8.28 -14.27 -2.50
C GLY A 73 8.44 -14.05 -0.99
N GLU A 74 8.79 -12.82 -0.59
CA GLU A 74 8.94 -12.42 0.82
C GLU A 74 7.59 -12.23 1.53
N ILE A 75 6.50 -12.10 0.78
CA ILE A 75 5.14 -11.92 1.32
C ILE A 75 4.34 -13.18 1.08
N SER A 76 3.76 -13.73 2.15
CA SER A 76 2.88 -14.88 2.08
C SER A 76 1.58 -14.56 1.33
N GLU A 77 1.02 -15.55 0.64
CA GLU A 77 -0.29 -15.42 -0.02
C GLU A 77 -1.42 -15.06 0.97
N GLU A 78 -1.31 -15.55 2.22
CA GLU A 78 -2.24 -15.22 3.30
C GLU A 78 -2.18 -13.73 3.67
N ASP A 79 -0.97 -13.18 3.83
CA ASP A 79 -0.80 -11.76 4.11
C ASP A 79 -1.21 -10.89 2.93
N LEU A 80 -0.91 -11.31 1.69
CA LEU A 80 -1.37 -10.63 0.48
C LEU A 80 -2.89 -10.53 0.45
N SER A 81 -3.58 -11.66 0.59
CA SER A 81 -5.04 -11.72 0.48
C SER A 81 -5.78 -11.04 1.64
N SER A 82 -5.20 -10.99 2.84
CA SER A 82 -5.85 -10.43 4.03
C SER A 82 -5.54 -8.95 4.28
N LYS A 83 -4.37 -8.45 3.88
CA LYS A 83 -3.91 -7.09 4.24
C LYS A 83 -3.83 -6.13 3.06
N VAL A 84 -3.61 -6.64 1.85
CA VAL A 84 -3.34 -5.79 0.69
C VAL A 84 -4.64 -5.43 -0.03
N PRO A 85 -4.88 -4.14 -0.34
CA PRO A 85 -6.07 -3.73 -1.08
C PRO A 85 -6.20 -4.46 -2.43
N VAL A 86 -7.43 -4.85 -2.79
CA VAL A 86 -7.72 -5.57 -4.04
C VAL A 86 -7.25 -4.80 -5.28
N GLY A 87 -7.35 -3.46 -5.27
CA GLY A 87 -6.84 -2.59 -6.34
C GLY A 87 -5.31 -2.64 -6.53
N VAL A 88 -4.56 -3.11 -5.54
CA VAL A 88 -3.14 -3.44 -5.72
C VAL A 88 -3.01 -4.83 -6.35
N LEU A 89 -3.63 -5.83 -5.75
CA LEU A 89 -3.48 -7.24 -6.14
C LEU A 89 -3.84 -7.51 -7.60
N TRP A 90 -4.93 -6.92 -8.11
CA TRP A 90 -5.37 -7.09 -9.50
C TRP A 90 -4.45 -6.43 -10.53
N HIS A 91 -3.56 -5.54 -10.10
CA HIS A 91 -2.70 -4.75 -10.97
C HIS A 91 -1.21 -5.13 -10.88
N MET A 92 -0.86 -6.21 -10.18
CA MET A 92 0.53 -6.69 -9.99
C MET A 92 1.23 -7.24 -11.25
N GLN A 93 0.53 -7.35 -12.37
CA GLN A 93 1.09 -7.85 -13.63
C GLN A 93 1.65 -6.70 -14.49
N GLY A 94 2.82 -6.90 -15.10
CA GLY A 94 3.37 -5.92 -16.03
C GLY A 94 4.87 -6.11 -16.31
N PRO A 95 5.39 -5.46 -17.36
CA PRO A 95 6.78 -5.62 -17.81
C PRO A 95 7.81 -5.00 -16.88
N THR A 96 7.45 -3.94 -16.13
CA THR A 96 8.36 -3.23 -15.23
C THR A 96 7.64 -2.83 -13.94
N THR A 97 8.41 -2.57 -12.87
CA THR A 97 7.86 -2.06 -11.60
C THR A 97 7.12 -0.74 -11.79
N ASP A 98 7.67 0.18 -12.59
CA ASP A 98 7.03 1.48 -12.84
C ASP A 98 5.71 1.36 -13.60
N PHE A 99 5.62 0.43 -14.57
CA PHE A 99 4.36 0.18 -15.27
C PHE A 99 3.29 -0.37 -14.33
N ILE A 100 3.67 -1.31 -13.45
CA ILE A 100 2.76 -1.85 -12.43
C ILE A 100 2.29 -0.72 -11.50
N LEU A 101 3.20 0.13 -11.02
CA LEU A 101 2.85 1.28 -10.18
C LEU A 101 1.92 2.25 -10.88
N GLY A 102 2.12 2.52 -12.18
CA GLY A 102 1.21 3.35 -12.95
C GLY A 102 -0.20 2.77 -13.01
N ARG A 103 -0.34 1.45 -13.18
CA ARG A 103 -1.66 0.77 -13.16
C ARG A 103 -2.30 0.82 -11.78
N ILE A 104 -1.53 0.65 -10.71
CA ILE A 104 -2.04 0.74 -9.34
C ILE A 104 -2.42 2.18 -8.99
N TYR A 105 -1.66 3.18 -9.47
CA TYR A 105 -1.99 4.59 -9.32
C TYR A 105 -3.34 4.91 -9.96
N GLU A 106 -3.59 4.40 -11.17
CA GLU A 106 -4.89 4.57 -11.83
C GLU A 106 -6.02 3.94 -11.01
N SER A 107 -5.83 2.71 -10.51
CA SER A 107 -6.81 2.05 -9.63
C SER A 107 -7.06 2.86 -8.34
N ALA A 108 -6.02 3.43 -7.74
CA ALA A 108 -6.16 4.31 -6.57
C ALA A 108 -6.94 5.60 -6.91
N ALA A 109 -6.70 6.17 -8.08
CA ALA A 109 -7.41 7.34 -8.57
C ALA A 109 -8.90 7.05 -8.79
N GLU A 110 -9.22 5.96 -9.48
CA GLU A 110 -10.59 5.49 -9.69
C GLU A 110 -11.30 5.28 -8.34
N ASN A 111 -10.66 4.58 -7.41
CA ASN A 111 -11.23 4.27 -6.09
C ASN A 111 -11.54 5.53 -5.28
N VAL A 112 -10.63 6.51 -5.28
CA VAL A 112 -10.81 7.69 -4.42
C VAL A 112 -11.69 8.77 -5.05
N LEU A 113 -11.70 8.86 -6.39
CA LEU A 113 -12.51 9.81 -7.14
C LEU A 113 -13.93 9.33 -7.38
N GLU A 114 -14.25 8.08 -7.05
CA GLU A 114 -15.64 7.60 -7.04
C GLU A 114 -16.52 8.53 -6.19
N GLY A 115 -17.61 9.03 -6.79
CA GLY A 115 -18.53 9.97 -6.15
C GLY A 115 -18.01 11.40 -6.00
N VAL A 116 -16.76 11.70 -6.40
CA VAL A 116 -16.24 13.08 -6.40
C VAL A 116 -16.86 13.88 -7.53
N TYR A 117 -16.95 13.34 -8.74
CA TYR A 117 -17.47 14.05 -9.91
C TYR A 117 -18.99 13.99 -10.07
N GLY A 118 -19.68 13.21 -9.26
CA GLY A 118 -21.11 12.92 -9.39
C GLY A 118 -21.38 11.57 -10.03
N SER A 119 -22.51 11.48 -10.73
CA SER A 119 -22.98 10.26 -11.41
C SER A 119 -23.09 10.47 -12.92
N ALA A 120 -23.41 9.41 -13.67
CA ALA A 120 -23.58 9.50 -15.12
C ALA A 120 -24.67 10.51 -15.56
N ASN A 121 -25.66 10.78 -14.70
CA ASN A 121 -26.78 11.66 -15.01
C ASN A 121 -26.67 13.04 -14.37
N GLU A 122 -25.67 13.27 -13.52
CA GLU A 122 -25.52 14.51 -12.76
C GLU A 122 -24.05 14.77 -12.44
N VAL A 123 -23.51 15.86 -12.99
CA VAL A 123 -22.16 16.33 -12.72
C VAL A 123 -22.23 17.37 -11.61
N LEU A 124 -21.46 17.14 -10.54
CA LEU A 124 -21.40 18.07 -9.40
C LEU A 124 -20.65 19.36 -9.76
N SER A 125 -21.01 20.46 -9.10
CA SER A 125 -20.26 21.71 -9.23
C SER A 125 -18.84 21.57 -8.72
N THR A 126 -17.91 22.40 -9.21
CA THR A 126 -16.51 22.37 -8.75
C THR A 126 -16.38 22.53 -7.24
N GLU A 127 -17.23 23.36 -6.62
CA GLU A 127 -17.26 23.56 -5.18
C GLU A 127 -17.64 22.27 -4.43
N GLU A 128 -18.68 21.57 -4.89
CA GLU A 128 -19.10 20.29 -4.30
C GLU A 128 -18.03 19.21 -4.47
N GLN A 129 -17.44 19.11 -5.66
CA GLN A 129 -16.35 18.18 -5.92
C GLN A 129 -15.18 18.41 -4.96
N ASN A 130 -14.78 19.68 -4.77
CA ASN A 130 -13.67 20.04 -3.89
C ASN A 130 -14.01 19.75 -2.43
N ARG A 131 -15.24 20.03 -1.99
CA ARG A 131 -15.70 19.69 -0.63
C ARG A 131 -15.67 18.19 -0.36
N ILE A 132 -16.12 17.37 -1.33
CA ILE A 132 -16.08 15.90 -1.20
C ILE A 132 -14.64 15.41 -1.14
N ALA A 133 -13.77 15.90 -2.04
CA ALA A 133 -12.36 15.52 -2.06
C ALA A 133 -11.64 15.92 -0.76
N GLU A 134 -11.89 17.12 -0.23
CA GLU A 134 -11.36 17.60 1.05
C GLU A 134 -11.82 16.70 2.22
N ASN A 135 -13.10 16.33 2.24
CA ASN A 135 -13.62 15.42 3.27
C ASN A 135 -12.95 14.04 3.21
N LYS A 136 -12.79 13.48 2.00
CA LYS A 136 -12.07 12.21 1.80
C LYS A 136 -10.61 12.32 2.22
N PHE A 137 -9.95 13.44 1.92
CA PHE A 137 -8.56 13.69 2.29
C PHE A 137 -8.38 13.71 3.81
N SER A 138 -9.25 14.43 4.51
CA SER A 138 -9.26 14.51 5.96
C SER A 138 -9.60 13.15 6.61
N THR A 139 -10.66 12.47 6.13
CA THR A 139 -11.13 11.20 6.72
C THR A 139 -10.11 10.06 6.56
N LYS A 140 -9.34 10.06 5.46
CA LYS A 140 -8.23 9.11 5.25
C LYS A 140 -6.97 9.47 6.05
N ASN A 141 -6.98 10.57 6.80
CA ASN A 141 -5.83 11.09 7.55
C ASN A 141 -4.59 11.26 6.66
N CYS A 142 -4.78 11.78 5.43
CA CYS A 142 -3.73 11.86 4.43
C CYS A 142 -2.49 12.64 4.90
N GLU A 143 -2.67 13.62 5.79
CA GLU A 143 -1.57 14.39 6.37
C GLU A 143 -0.61 13.50 7.17
N LEU A 144 -1.09 12.43 7.82
CA LEU A 144 -0.28 11.57 8.69
C LEU A 144 0.58 10.55 7.93
N ILE A 145 0.25 10.27 6.66
CA ILE A 145 0.95 9.24 5.87
C ILE A 145 2.40 9.66 5.66
N GLY A 146 3.36 8.79 5.96
CA GLY A 146 4.78 9.02 5.66
C GLY A 146 5.49 10.07 6.51
N GLN A 147 4.89 10.54 7.62
CA GLN A 147 5.53 11.50 8.54
C GLN A 147 6.51 10.86 9.54
N SER A 148 6.48 9.54 9.73
CA SER A 148 7.27 8.83 10.74
C SER A 148 8.74 8.58 10.38
N ALA A 149 9.25 9.13 9.26
CA ALA A 149 10.62 8.88 8.79
C ALA A 149 11.68 9.89 9.31
N ASN A 150 11.31 10.79 10.23
CA ASN A 150 12.18 11.82 10.81
C ASN A 150 12.27 11.74 12.36
N GLN A 151 12.06 10.57 12.95
CA GLN A 151 12.38 10.31 14.37
C GLN A 151 13.43 9.21 14.49
#